data_AF-A0A7C1Z9I5-F1
#
_entry.id   AF-A0A7C1Z9I5-F1
#
_cell.length_a   1.000
_cell.length_b   1.000
_cell.length_c   1.000
_cell.angle_alpha   90.00
_cell.angle_beta   90.00
_cell.angle_gamma   90.00
#
_symmetry.space_group_name_H-M   'P 1'
#
loop_
_entity.id
_entity.type
_entity.pdbx_description
1 polymer ?
#
loop_
_entity_poly.entity_id
_entity_poly.type
_entity_poly.pdbx_seq_one_letter_code
_entity_poly.pdbx_strand_id
1 'polypeptide(L)'
;MTRSSVMRKGEIRLPETDCALIGGDKMKRQTVFALVLIILLTFGCGVPPTLPSPGPTSTPAPPQPIQVRPGGFAAYVPVEVGATLDAPFYVPDLDAVTNPDLVAYLSVRQRASLEANGFVVVPQGHEQIYQIYQGASDGGTPVFVTTDAVLHAFHVLYDYALRLAEMEHFIADLEGLTAAMVEAAEADYASTTGPVQEAAWQNLAFFGVAARLLDDRADIPAPVRDAVQQELALIDAHRGFDFSPIFNAYRPCPENDPACYWEDYSQYVPRGHYTRNEDF
;
A
#
# COMPACT_ATOMS: atom_id res chain seq x y z
N MET A 1 -16.66 24.81 42.65
CA MET A 1 -16.08 25.36 43.90
C MET A 1 -15.66 24.16 44.72
N THR A 2 -14.39 23.86 45.03
CA THR A 2 -13.33 24.73 45.57
C THR A 2 -11.98 24.00 45.50
N ARG A 3 -10.91 24.72 45.08
CA ARG A 3 -9.44 24.56 45.34
C ARG A 3 -8.77 23.19 45.13
N SER A 4 -7.89 22.98 44.14
CA SER A 4 -6.55 23.56 43.90
C SER A 4 -5.53 23.31 45.02
N SER A 5 -4.58 22.40 44.76
CA SER A 5 -3.31 22.26 45.49
C SER A 5 -2.20 21.88 44.50
N VAL A 6 -1.36 22.86 44.22
CA VAL A 6 -0.13 22.81 43.43
C VAL A 6 0.96 22.09 44.24
N MET A 7 1.53 21.00 43.72
CA MET A 7 2.74 20.36 44.25
C MET A 7 3.97 20.87 43.49
N ARG A 8 4.98 21.28 44.26
CA ARG A 8 6.19 21.99 43.83
C ARG A 8 7.19 21.05 43.14
N LYS A 9 7.84 21.61 42.12
CA LYS A 9 9.02 21.07 41.41
C LYS A 9 10.19 20.95 42.38
N GLY A 10 10.73 19.74 42.54
CA GLY A 10 11.98 19.49 43.28
C GLY A 10 13.19 19.81 42.41
N GLU A 11 14.05 20.70 42.90
CA GLU A 11 15.37 21.00 42.36
C GLU A 11 16.34 19.84 42.64
N ILE A 12 16.98 19.31 41.60
CA ILE A 12 18.15 18.45 41.71
C ILE A 12 19.38 19.30 41.41
N ARG A 13 20.22 19.43 42.44
CA ARG A 13 21.48 20.18 42.46
C ARG A 13 22.59 19.30 41.87
N LEU A 14 23.19 19.71 40.74
CA LEU A 14 24.42 19.12 40.21
C LEU A 14 25.63 19.86 40.81
N PRO A 15 26.73 19.17 41.15
CA PRO A 15 27.90 19.80 41.75
C PRO A 15 28.69 20.64 40.73
N GLU A 16 29.15 21.79 41.20
CA GLU A 16 30.06 22.72 40.54
C GLU A 16 31.43 22.06 40.31
N THR A 17 31.96 22.22 39.10
CA THR A 17 33.40 22.07 38.85
C THR A 17 33.93 23.39 38.33
N ASP A 18 34.87 23.95 39.09
CA ASP A 18 35.52 25.23 38.87
C ASP A 18 36.16 25.35 37.48
N CYS A 19 35.96 26.53 36.90
CA CYS A 19 36.57 26.99 35.67
C CYS A 19 37.83 27.81 36.01
N ALA A 20 38.98 27.44 35.45
CA ALA A 20 40.15 28.30 35.44
C ALA A 20 40.71 28.42 34.01
N LEU A 21 40.59 29.65 33.47
CA LEU A 21 41.45 30.32 32.48
C LEU A 21 41.50 29.64 31.08
N ILE A 22 41.13 30.32 29.99
CA ILE A 22 41.93 31.37 29.33
C ILE A 22 40.97 32.22 28.47
N GLY A 23 40.99 33.53 28.70
CA GLY A 23 40.33 34.52 27.85
C GLY A 23 41.16 34.84 26.61
N GLY A 24 40.47 35.10 25.50
CA GLY A 24 41.05 35.80 24.36
C GLY A 24 40.89 35.16 22.99
N ASP A 25 39.68 34.79 22.54
CA ASP A 25 39.43 34.62 21.08
C ASP A 25 37.97 34.69 20.61
N LYS A 26 37.03 35.15 21.44
CA LYS A 26 35.60 35.13 21.07
C LYS A 26 35.15 36.31 20.20
N MET A 27 35.87 37.43 20.21
CA MET A 27 35.40 38.66 19.54
C MET A 27 35.66 38.69 18.03
N LYS A 28 36.66 37.93 17.52
CA LYS A 28 36.96 37.85 16.07
C LYS A 28 36.08 36.84 15.32
N ARG A 29 35.65 35.73 15.96
CA ARG A 29 34.77 34.74 15.31
C ARG A 29 33.34 35.25 15.10
N GLN A 30 32.83 36.07 16.01
CA GLN A 30 31.46 36.62 15.90
C GLN A 30 31.32 37.67 14.79
N THR A 31 32.36 38.48 14.56
CA THR A 31 32.36 39.46 13.45
C THR A 31 32.49 38.80 12.09
N VAL A 32 33.27 37.72 11.98
CA VAL A 32 33.40 36.95 10.73
C VAL A 32 32.10 36.19 10.42
N PHE A 33 31.44 35.59 11.41
CA PHE A 33 30.15 34.92 11.21
C PHE A 33 29.02 35.89 10.83
N ALA A 34 28.99 37.09 11.41
CA ALA A 34 28.01 38.11 11.05
C ALA A 34 28.19 38.61 9.60
N LEU A 35 29.44 38.73 9.12
CA LEU A 35 29.73 39.17 7.75
C LEU A 35 29.38 38.09 6.70
N VAL A 36 29.59 36.81 7.02
CA VAL A 36 29.22 35.69 6.13
C VAL A 36 27.69 35.54 6.03
N LEU A 37 26.96 35.76 7.12
CA LEU A 37 25.49 35.70 7.11
C LEU A 37 24.84 36.84 6.31
N ILE A 38 25.43 38.03 6.33
CA ILE A 38 24.95 39.18 5.54
C ILE A 38 25.21 38.98 4.04
N ILE A 39 26.34 38.37 3.65
CA ILE A 39 26.63 38.05 2.24
C ILE A 39 25.68 36.97 1.69
N LEU A 40 25.23 36.03 2.52
CA LEU A 40 24.25 35.00 2.13
C LEU A 40 22.82 35.54 1.99
N LEU A 41 22.47 36.63 2.69
CA LEU A 41 21.13 37.22 2.65
C LEU A 41 20.94 38.24 1.51
N THR A 42 22.01 38.70 0.86
CA THR A 42 21.93 39.67 -0.27
C THR A 42 21.95 39.04 -1.66
N PHE A 43 22.01 37.70 -1.78
CA PHE A 43 21.99 36.97 -3.06
C PHE A 43 20.71 36.14 -3.29
N GLY A 44 19.66 36.35 -2.51
CA GLY A 44 18.42 35.57 -2.54
C GLY A 44 17.23 36.28 -3.19
N CYS A 45 17.37 36.80 -4.40
CA CYS A 45 16.23 37.20 -5.25
C CYS A 45 16.54 36.85 -6.72
N GLY A 46 16.67 35.56 -6.99
CA GLY A 46 16.50 35.01 -8.34
C GLY A 46 15.10 34.43 -8.43
N VAL A 47 14.31 34.88 -9.39
CA VAL A 47 13.05 34.22 -9.80
C VAL A 47 13.41 32.76 -10.09
N PRO A 48 12.74 31.76 -9.46
CA PRO A 48 13.01 30.37 -9.82
C PRO A 48 12.69 30.19 -11.30
N PRO A 49 13.56 29.52 -12.09
CA PRO A 49 13.18 29.17 -13.44
C PRO A 49 11.92 28.31 -13.36
N THR A 50 10.85 28.75 -14.03
CA THR A 50 9.69 27.89 -14.30
C THR A 50 10.21 26.64 -14.98
N LEU A 51 10.22 25.53 -14.24
CA LEU A 51 10.35 24.21 -14.85
C LEU A 51 9.20 24.08 -15.84
N PRO A 52 9.46 23.73 -17.12
CA PRO A 52 8.37 23.40 -18.02
C PRO A 52 7.57 22.26 -17.36
N SER A 53 6.25 22.44 -17.30
CA SER A 53 5.32 21.34 -17.00
C SER A 53 5.74 20.14 -17.84
N PRO A 54 5.86 18.92 -17.28
CA PRO A 54 6.01 17.74 -18.10
C PRO A 54 4.88 17.77 -19.12
N GLY A 55 5.21 17.86 -20.40
CA GLY A 55 4.23 17.66 -21.45
C GLY A 55 3.68 16.24 -21.36
N PRO A 56 2.58 15.93 -22.06
CA PRO A 56 2.09 14.57 -22.13
C PRO A 56 3.24 13.64 -22.51
N THR A 57 3.46 12.62 -21.68
CA THR A 57 4.42 11.55 -21.93
C THR A 57 4.21 11.07 -23.36
N SER A 58 5.28 11.06 -24.16
CA SER A 58 5.22 10.62 -25.56
C SER A 58 4.51 9.27 -25.63
N THR A 59 3.51 9.16 -26.50
CA THR A 59 2.77 7.91 -26.75
C THR A 59 3.77 6.76 -26.87
N PRO A 60 3.67 5.71 -26.03
CA PRO A 60 4.55 4.56 -26.13
C PRO A 60 4.52 4.00 -27.55
N ALA A 61 5.68 3.60 -28.05
CA ALA A 61 5.74 2.88 -29.32
C ALA A 61 4.77 1.68 -29.25
N PRO A 62 4.03 1.37 -30.35
CA PRO A 62 3.12 0.24 -30.36
C PRO A 62 3.83 -1.01 -29.84
N PRO A 63 3.17 -1.79 -28.97
CA PRO A 63 3.79 -2.95 -28.34
C PRO A 63 4.35 -3.86 -29.42
N GLN A 64 5.65 -4.13 -29.32
CA GLN A 64 6.29 -5.06 -30.23
C GLN A 64 5.56 -6.41 -30.12
N PRO A 65 5.33 -7.12 -31.24
CA PRO A 65 4.67 -8.42 -31.20
C PRO A 65 5.39 -9.32 -30.19
N ILE A 66 4.64 -9.79 -29.19
CA ILE A 66 5.16 -10.67 -28.15
C ILE A 66 5.66 -11.93 -28.85
N GLN A 67 6.98 -12.13 -28.87
CA GLN A 67 7.54 -13.42 -29.23
C GLN A 67 7.17 -14.39 -28.10
N VAL A 68 6.08 -15.13 -28.31
CA VAL A 68 5.67 -16.21 -27.42
C VAL A 68 6.77 -17.26 -27.46
N ARG A 69 7.62 -17.28 -26.44
CA ARG A 69 8.59 -18.35 -26.28
C ARG A 69 7.81 -19.66 -26.12
N PRO A 70 8.15 -20.72 -26.88
CA PRO A 70 7.58 -22.03 -26.62
C PRO A 70 8.05 -22.48 -25.22
N GLY A 71 7.11 -22.61 -24.31
CA GLY A 71 7.34 -22.77 -22.87
C GLY A 71 6.38 -21.86 -22.14
N GLY A 72 5.20 -22.38 -21.78
CA GLY A 72 4.07 -21.61 -21.24
C GLY A 72 4.48 -20.60 -20.16
N PHE A 73 3.73 -19.50 -20.08
CA PHE A 73 3.93 -18.48 -19.05
C PHE A 73 3.97 -19.13 -17.66
N ALA A 74 5.04 -18.87 -16.91
CA ALA A 74 5.26 -19.38 -15.55
C ALA A 74 5.20 -20.92 -15.42
N ALA A 75 5.69 -21.69 -16.41
CA ALA A 75 5.82 -23.13 -16.28
C ALA A 75 6.70 -23.48 -15.06
N TYR A 76 6.06 -23.99 -14.00
CA TYR A 76 6.76 -24.50 -12.83
C TYR A 76 7.48 -25.79 -13.20
N VAL A 77 8.82 -25.73 -13.17
CA VAL A 77 9.65 -26.92 -13.29
C VAL A 77 10.13 -27.23 -11.87
N PRO A 78 9.62 -28.31 -11.22
CA PRO A 78 10.09 -28.68 -9.90
C PRO A 78 11.61 -28.91 -9.95
N VAL A 79 12.31 -28.26 -9.01
CA VAL A 79 13.73 -28.55 -8.79
C VAL A 79 13.76 -29.81 -7.92
N GLU A 80 14.01 -30.95 -8.55
CA GLU A 80 14.22 -32.21 -7.85
C GLU A 80 15.49 -32.11 -6.99
N VAL A 81 15.30 -31.97 -5.68
CA VAL A 81 16.41 -31.97 -4.71
C VAL A 81 16.59 -33.40 -4.21
N GLY A 82 17.58 -34.10 -4.75
CA GLY A 82 18.01 -35.41 -4.24
C GLY A 82 18.75 -35.23 -2.91
N ALA A 83 18.05 -35.41 -1.79
CA ALA A 83 18.67 -35.43 -0.47
C ALA A 83 18.58 -36.83 0.14
N THR A 84 19.72 -37.42 0.49
CA THR A 84 19.79 -38.59 1.36
C THR A 84 19.83 -38.10 2.81
N LEU A 85 18.77 -38.41 3.57
CA LEU A 85 18.71 -38.09 5.00
C LEU A 85 19.80 -38.86 5.74
N ASP A 86 20.83 -38.15 6.20
CA ASP A 86 21.91 -38.68 7.05
C ASP A 86 21.73 -38.18 8.50
N ALA A 87 20.48 -38.17 8.96
CA ALA A 87 20.13 -37.81 10.33
C ALA A 87 19.68 -39.07 11.08
N PRO A 88 20.28 -39.40 12.24
CA PRO A 88 19.82 -40.52 13.05
C PRO A 88 18.39 -40.25 13.54
N PHE A 89 17.58 -41.30 13.59
CA PHE A 89 16.28 -41.23 14.25
C PHE A 89 16.48 -40.95 15.74
N TYR A 90 15.72 -40.00 16.30
CA TYR A 90 15.71 -39.71 17.72
C TYR A 90 14.27 -39.56 18.22
N VAL A 91 14.06 -39.88 19.49
CA VAL A 91 12.84 -39.55 20.22
C VAL A 91 13.13 -38.27 21.00
N PRO A 92 12.29 -37.22 20.91
CA PRO A 92 12.48 -36.01 21.68
C PRO A 92 12.52 -36.32 23.19
N ASP A 93 13.59 -35.90 23.87
CA ASP A 93 13.72 -35.95 25.32
C ASP A 93 13.75 -34.51 25.84
N LEU A 94 12.68 -34.10 26.51
CA LEU A 94 12.52 -32.72 27.00
C LEU A 94 13.44 -32.41 28.19
N ASP A 95 14.03 -33.41 28.84
CA ASP A 95 15.01 -33.23 29.90
C ASP A 95 16.44 -32.99 29.35
N ALA A 96 16.66 -33.26 28.06
CA ALA A 96 17.95 -33.16 27.38
C ALA A 96 17.97 -32.08 26.27
N VAL A 97 17.28 -30.96 26.48
CA VAL A 97 17.21 -29.86 25.50
C VAL A 97 18.26 -28.77 25.75
N THR A 98 18.80 -28.20 24.66
CA THR A 98 19.73 -27.06 24.73
C THR A 98 19.07 -25.79 25.31
N ASN A 99 17.77 -25.60 25.07
CA ASN A 99 17.02 -24.39 25.42
C ASN A 99 15.87 -24.72 26.40
N PRO A 100 16.16 -25.05 27.67
CA PRO A 100 15.16 -25.51 28.63
C PRO A 100 14.09 -24.45 28.95
N ASP A 101 14.46 -23.17 28.88
CA ASP A 101 13.53 -22.07 29.13
C ASP A 101 12.36 -22.07 28.12
N LEU A 102 12.60 -22.41 26.86
CA LEU A 102 11.54 -22.50 25.85
C LEU A 102 10.52 -23.59 26.18
N VAL A 103 10.99 -24.74 26.66
CA VAL A 103 10.14 -25.86 27.09
C VAL A 103 9.37 -25.47 28.35
N ALA A 104 9.97 -24.70 29.25
CA ALA A 104 9.32 -24.22 30.46
C ALA A 104 8.08 -23.35 30.17
N TYR A 105 8.08 -22.56 29.09
CA TYR A 105 6.92 -21.75 28.66
C TYR A 105 5.78 -22.56 28.03
N LEU A 106 6.01 -23.82 27.65
CA LEU A 106 4.97 -24.66 27.05
C LEU A 106 4.02 -25.21 28.12
N SER A 107 2.73 -25.20 27.81
CA SER A 107 1.71 -25.91 28.59
C SER A 107 1.91 -27.43 28.55
N VAL A 108 1.31 -28.16 29.51
CA VAL A 108 1.37 -29.63 29.57
C VAL A 108 0.94 -30.29 28.26
N ARG A 109 -0.10 -29.76 27.61
CA ARG A 109 -0.58 -30.28 26.32
C ARG A 109 0.41 -30.03 25.17
N GLN A 110 1.05 -28.87 25.17
CA GLN A 110 2.06 -28.53 24.15
C GLN A 110 3.32 -29.37 24.30
N ARG A 111 3.76 -29.66 25.54
CA ARG A 111 4.88 -30.57 25.81
C ARG A 111 4.59 -31.99 25.34
N ALA A 112 3.41 -32.52 25.68
CA ALA A 112 2.98 -33.84 25.19
C ALA A 112 2.92 -33.89 23.65
N SER A 113 2.47 -32.82 22.98
CA SER A 113 2.51 -32.74 21.52
C SER A 113 3.94 -32.74 20.97
N LEU A 114 4.85 -32.04 21.64
CA LEU A 114 6.26 -31.95 21.24
C LEU A 114 6.96 -33.31 21.37
N GLU A 115 6.72 -34.04 22.47
CA GLU A 115 7.24 -35.40 22.67
C GLU A 115 6.69 -36.39 21.64
N ALA A 116 5.39 -36.33 21.35
CA ALA A 116 4.74 -37.24 20.42
C ALA A 116 5.13 -37.00 18.95
N ASN A 117 5.32 -35.74 18.55
CA ASN A 117 5.45 -35.37 17.13
C ASN A 117 6.83 -34.80 16.76
N GLY A 118 7.68 -34.44 17.73
CA GLY A 118 8.92 -33.71 17.49
C GLY A 118 8.73 -32.22 17.16
N PHE A 119 7.49 -31.73 17.11
CA PHE A 119 7.18 -30.31 16.96
C PHE A 119 5.87 -29.94 17.67
N VAL A 120 5.70 -28.65 17.93
CA VAL A 120 4.45 -28.08 18.45
C VAL A 120 4.24 -26.68 17.85
N VAL A 121 2.98 -26.34 17.53
CA VAL A 121 2.62 -25.01 17.05
C VAL A 121 2.10 -24.19 18.24
N VAL A 122 2.73 -23.05 18.49
CA VAL A 122 2.35 -22.13 19.57
C VAL A 122 1.91 -20.82 18.93
N PRO A 123 0.65 -20.40 19.11
CA PRO A 123 0.20 -19.10 18.61
C PRO A 123 0.97 -17.98 19.32
N GLN A 124 1.51 -17.05 18.54
CA GLN A 124 2.24 -15.88 19.01
C GLN A 124 1.64 -14.62 18.37
N GLY A 125 1.73 -13.50 19.07
CA GLY A 125 1.15 -12.22 18.65
C GLY A 125 2.12 -11.29 17.92
N HIS A 126 3.09 -11.83 17.18
CA HIS A 126 4.06 -11.01 16.44
C HIS A 126 3.40 -10.34 15.22
N GLU A 127 3.66 -9.05 15.04
CA GLU A 127 3.14 -8.30 13.90
C GLU A 127 3.95 -8.54 12.63
N GLN A 128 5.23 -8.87 12.78
CA GLN A 128 6.19 -8.96 11.68
C GLN A 128 7.10 -10.16 11.89
N ILE A 129 7.37 -10.92 10.82
CA ILE A 129 8.20 -12.13 10.88
C ILE A 129 9.60 -11.83 11.44
N TYR A 130 10.18 -10.66 11.15
CA TYR A 130 11.51 -10.31 11.65
C TYR A 130 11.59 -10.28 13.19
N GLN A 131 10.47 -10.02 13.89
CA GLN A 131 10.43 -9.99 15.35
C GLN A 131 10.72 -11.37 15.95
N ILE A 132 10.30 -12.44 15.25
CA ILE A 132 10.58 -13.83 15.64
C ILE A 132 12.08 -14.09 15.58
N TYR A 133 12.73 -13.68 14.48
CA TYR A 133 14.16 -13.86 14.29
C TYR A 133 14.99 -13.02 15.24
N GLN A 134 14.57 -11.78 15.50
CA GLN A 134 15.22 -10.93 16.49
C GLN A 134 15.14 -11.54 17.89
N GLY A 135 13.95 -11.95 18.32
CA GLY A 135 13.77 -12.59 19.63
C GLY A 135 14.56 -13.87 19.79
N ALA A 136 14.63 -14.70 18.73
CA ALA A 136 15.45 -15.90 18.73
C ALA A 136 16.95 -15.56 18.84
N SER A 137 17.44 -14.57 18.08
CA SER A 137 18.83 -14.10 18.14
C SER A 137 19.19 -13.56 19.54
N ASP A 138 18.36 -12.69 20.10
CA ASP A 138 18.58 -12.06 21.41
C ASP A 138 18.58 -13.11 22.54
N GLY A 139 17.75 -14.15 22.41
CA GLY A 139 17.65 -15.26 23.35
C GLY A 139 18.61 -16.43 23.09
N GLY A 140 19.53 -16.32 22.12
CA GLY A 140 20.44 -17.42 21.75
C GLY A 140 19.74 -18.69 21.27
N THR A 141 18.52 -18.56 20.74
CA THR A 141 17.73 -19.67 20.21
C THR A 141 18.07 -19.94 18.73
N PRO A 142 18.32 -21.21 18.35
CA PRO A 142 18.55 -21.56 16.96
C PRO A 142 17.41 -21.10 16.05
N VAL A 143 17.76 -20.45 14.95
CA VAL A 143 16.81 -19.94 13.97
C VAL A 143 16.64 -20.94 12.84
N PHE A 144 15.39 -21.25 12.51
CA PHE A 144 15.04 -21.95 11.27
C PHE A 144 14.43 -20.94 10.30
N VAL A 145 15.16 -20.63 9.22
CA VAL A 145 14.72 -19.66 8.21
C VAL A 145 13.92 -20.37 7.13
N THR A 146 12.69 -19.93 6.92
CA THR A 146 11.81 -20.40 5.84
C THR A 146 11.66 -19.34 4.76
N THR A 147 11.04 -19.72 3.63
CA THR A 147 10.81 -18.82 2.49
C THR A 147 9.86 -17.68 2.82
N ASP A 148 8.99 -17.85 3.80
CA ASP A 148 8.07 -16.84 4.34
C ASP A 148 8.78 -15.53 4.72
N ALA A 149 10.00 -15.58 5.26
CA ALA A 149 10.78 -14.40 5.61
C ALA A 149 11.07 -13.53 4.39
N VAL A 150 11.49 -14.17 3.30
CA VAL A 150 11.81 -13.51 2.03
C VAL A 150 10.52 -13.06 1.34
N LEU A 151 9.47 -13.90 1.34
CA LEU A 151 8.18 -13.57 0.75
C LEU A 151 7.49 -12.40 1.47
N HIS A 152 7.59 -12.33 2.80
CA HIS A 152 7.08 -11.22 3.58
C HIS A 152 7.85 -9.92 3.32
N ALA A 153 9.18 -9.98 3.31
CA ALA A 153 10.00 -8.81 2.94
C ALA A 153 9.68 -8.33 1.52
N PHE A 154 9.51 -9.26 0.58
CA PHE A 154 9.08 -8.96 -0.78
C PHE A 154 7.70 -8.30 -0.81
N HIS A 155 6.71 -8.83 -0.08
CA HIS A 155 5.37 -8.26 0.00
C HIS A 155 5.39 -6.81 0.51
N VAL A 156 6.14 -6.54 1.58
CA VAL A 156 6.27 -5.18 2.14
C VAL A 156 6.94 -4.22 1.14
N LEU A 157 8.01 -4.67 0.47
CA LEU A 157 8.70 -3.85 -0.52
C LEU A 157 7.81 -3.56 -1.74
N TYR A 158 7.10 -4.58 -2.23
CA TYR A 158 6.18 -4.43 -3.36
C TYR A 158 5.04 -3.47 -3.03
N ASP A 159 4.39 -3.63 -1.88
CA ASP A 159 3.32 -2.73 -1.41
C ASP A 159 3.81 -1.28 -1.28
N TYR A 160 5.04 -1.07 -0.80
CA TYR A 160 5.64 0.26 -0.73
C TYR A 160 5.92 0.84 -2.12
N ALA A 161 6.50 0.04 -3.02
CA ALA A 161 6.82 0.47 -4.38
C ALA A 161 5.56 0.81 -5.19
N LEU A 162 4.49 0.01 -5.05
CA LEU A 162 3.21 0.26 -5.71
C LEU A 162 2.60 1.57 -5.25
N ARG A 163 2.50 1.80 -3.93
CA ARG A 163 1.99 3.05 -3.37
C ARG A 163 2.77 4.26 -3.85
N LEU A 164 4.11 4.16 -3.89
CA LEU A 164 4.95 5.25 -4.37
C LEU A 164 4.65 5.55 -5.85
N ALA A 165 4.53 4.52 -6.68
CA ALA A 165 4.18 4.68 -8.09
C ALA A 165 2.76 5.26 -8.29
N GLU A 166 1.79 4.82 -7.49
CA GLU A 166 0.43 5.36 -7.51
C GLU A 166 0.43 6.86 -7.19
N MET A 167 1.09 7.24 -6.08
CA MET A 167 1.19 8.62 -5.62
C MET A 167 1.96 9.54 -6.56
N GLU A 168 3.10 9.09 -7.07
CA GLU A 168 4.01 9.94 -7.85
C GLU A 168 3.62 10.02 -9.33
N HIS A 169 2.89 9.03 -9.85
CA HIS A 169 2.63 8.90 -11.28
C HIS A 169 1.18 8.53 -11.60
N PHE A 170 0.67 7.40 -11.08
CA PHE A 170 -0.55 6.82 -11.65
C PHE A 170 -1.82 7.62 -11.39
N ILE A 171 -1.94 8.34 -10.27
CA ILE A 171 -3.12 9.17 -10.01
C ILE A 171 -3.26 10.24 -11.10
N ALA A 172 -2.21 11.03 -11.34
CA ALA A 172 -2.25 12.09 -12.36
C ALA A 172 -2.43 11.53 -13.78
N ASP A 173 -1.78 10.40 -14.09
CA ASP A 173 -1.96 9.73 -15.39
C ASP A 173 -3.39 9.20 -15.56
N LEU A 174 -4.01 8.69 -14.49
CA LEU A 174 -5.37 8.15 -14.50
C LEU A 174 -6.42 9.26 -14.60
N GLU A 175 -6.22 10.40 -13.95
CA GLU A 175 -7.03 11.61 -14.12
C GLU A 175 -6.99 12.08 -15.58
N GLY A 176 -5.78 12.21 -16.14
CA GLY A 176 -5.58 12.62 -17.53
C GLY A 176 -6.19 11.65 -18.55
N LEU A 177 -5.99 10.35 -18.33
CA LEU A 177 -6.60 9.31 -19.16
C LEU A 177 -8.13 9.36 -19.08
N THR A 178 -8.68 9.45 -17.87
CA THR A 178 -10.13 9.45 -17.65
C THR A 178 -10.77 10.67 -18.31
N ALA A 179 -10.20 11.86 -18.16
CA ALA A 179 -10.68 13.06 -18.82
C ALA A 179 -10.69 12.93 -20.36
N ALA A 180 -9.60 12.41 -20.93
CA ALA A 180 -9.51 12.18 -22.38
C ALA A 180 -10.53 11.15 -22.87
N MET A 181 -10.78 10.10 -22.08
CA MET A 181 -11.77 9.07 -22.43
C MET A 181 -13.21 9.57 -22.30
N VAL A 182 -13.52 10.45 -21.35
CA VAL A 182 -14.84 11.13 -21.28
C VAL A 182 -15.07 11.97 -22.53
N GLU A 183 -14.09 12.79 -22.92
CA GLU A 183 -14.20 13.64 -24.13
C GLU A 183 -14.40 12.80 -25.40
N ALA A 184 -13.60 11.74 -25.57
CA ALA A 184 -13.72 10.84 -26.71
C ALA A 184 -15.08 10.12 -26.75
N ALA A 185 -15.54 9.60 -25.60
CA ALA A 185 -16.82 8.92 -25.51
C ALA A 185 -18.01 9.86 -25.77
N GLU A 186 -17.91 11.13 -25.37
CA GLU A 186 -18.94 12.13 -25.66
C GLU A 186 -19.03 12.43 -27.16
N ALA A 187 -17.88 12.54 -27.84
CA ALA A 187 -17.83 12.72 -29.29
C ALA A 187 -18.40 11.50 -30.05
N ASP A 188 -18.09 10.29 -29.61
CA ASP A 188 -18.63 9.06 -30.19
C ASP A 188 -20.16 9.00 -30.00
N TYR A 189 -20.66 9.33 -28.82
CA TYR A 189 -22.10 9.37 -28.55
C TYR A 189 -22.84 10.38 -29.44
N ALA A 190 -22.24 11.56 -29.67
CA ALA A 190 -22.82 12.61 -30.51
C ALA A 190 -22.80 12.29 -32.01
N SER A 191 -21.87 11.45 -32.46
CA SER A 191 -21.64 11.18 -33.89
C SER A 191 -22.22 9.84 -34.38
N THR A 192 -22.69 8.98 -33.48
CA THR A 192 -23.21 7.65 -33.79
C THR A 192 -24.73 7.56 -33.62
N THR A 193 -25.32 6.49 -34.14
CA THR A 193 -26.78 6.22 -34.02
C THR A 193 -27.05 4.73 -33.82
N GLY A 194 -28.25 4.40 -33.34
CA GLY A 194 -28.68 3.02 -33.15
C GLY A 194 -27.81 2.26 -32.13
N PRO A 195 -27.55 0.96 -32.32
CA PRO A 195 -26.81 0.14 -31.34
C PRO A 195 -25.40 0.66 -31.01
N VAL A 196 -24.76 1.36 -31.96
CA VAL A 196 -23.43 1.94 -31.71
C VAL A 196 -23.52 3.12 -30.74
N GLN A 197 -24.60 3.93 -30.85
CA GLN A 197 -24.84 5.03 -29.92
C GLN A 197 -25.18 4.54 -28.52
N GLU A 198 -25.90 3.43 -28.41
CA GLU A 198 -26.17 2.76 -27.12
C GLU A 198 -24.87 2.33 -26.44
N ALA A 199 -23.94 1.71 -27.19
CA ALA A 199 -22.62 1.34 -26.67
C ALA A 199 -21.76 2.58 -26.32
N ALA A 200 -21.80 3.63 -27.13
CA ALA A 200 -21.10 4.88 -26.85
C ALA A 200 -21.64 5.57 -25.58
N TRP A 201 -22.97 5.51 -25.35
CA TRP A 201 -23.60 5.99 -24.13
C TRP A 201 -23.10 5.20 -22.90
N GLN A 202 -22.99 3.87 -23.00
CA GLN A 202 -22.46 3.05 -21.90
C GLN A 202 -21.00 3.39 -21.59
N ASN A 203 -20.19 3.61 -22.63
CA ASN A 203 -18.79 4.01 -22.47
C ASN A 203 -18.67 5.39 -21.79
N LEU A 204 -19.49 6.35 -22.22
CA LEU A 204 -19.56 7.67 -21.61
C LEU A 204 -19.98 7.61 -20.14
N ALA A 205 -20.96 6.77 -19.81
CA ALA A 205 -21.39 6.56 -18.44
C ALA A 205 -20.30 5.89 -17.58
N PHE A 206 -19.61 4.87 -18.12
CA PHE A 206 -18.52 4.17 -17.44
C PHE A 206 -17.39 5.12 -17.05
N PHE A 207 -16.89 5.92 -18.00
CA PHE A 207 -15.86 6.91 -17.70
C PHE A 207 -16.39 8.08 -16.85
N GLY A 208 -17.68 8.39 -16.93
CA GLY A 208 -18.33 9.34 -16.03
C GLY A 208 -18.32 8.89 -14.56
N VAL A 209 -18.56 7.61 -14.29
CA VAL A 209 -18.43 7.05 -12.93
C VAL A 209 -16.98 7.16 -12.44
N ALA A 210 -16.02 6.74 -13.27
CA ALA A 210 -14.60 6.84 -12.93
C ALA A 210 -14.17 8.30 -12.66
N ALA A 211 -14.59 9.24 -13.49
CA ALA A 211 -14.30 10.66 -13.31
C ALA A 211 -14.83 11.18 -11.97
N ARG A 212 -16.04 10.79 -11.58
CA ARG A 212 -16.64 11.23 -10.31
C ARG A 212 -16.01 10.58 -9.08
N LEU A 213 -15.50 9.36 -9.20
CA LEU A 213 -14.78 8.67 -8.13
C LEU A 213 -13.37 9.26 -7.92
N LEU A 214 -12.72 9.72 -8.99
CA LEU A 214 -11.42 10.40 -8.92
C LEU A 214 -11.54 11.85 -8.44
N ASP A 215 -12.56 12.58 -8.89
CA ASP A 215 -12.84 13.97 -8.48
C ASP A 215 -14.34 14.16 -8.21
N ASP A 216 -14.68 14.46 -6.95
CA ASP A 216 -16.05 14.67 -6.48
C ASP A 216 -16.77 15.82 -7.22
N ARG A 217 -16.02 16.72 -7.88
CA ARG A 217 -16.51 17.87 -8.64
C ARG A 217 -16.54 17.66 -10.15
N ALA A 218 -16.02 16.55 -10.67
CA ALA A 218 -15.94 16.31 -12.12
C ALA A 218 -17.33 16.41 -12.77
N ASP A 219 -17.53 17.29 -13.76
CA ASP A 219 -18.85 17.39 -14.40
C ASP A 219 -19.18 16.13 -15.20
N ILE A 220 -20.42 15.66 -15.05
CA ILE A 220 -20.89 14.46 -15.73
C ILE A 220 -21.76 14.89 -16.90
N PRO A 221 -21.48 14.44 -18.14
CA PRO A 221 -22.29 14.77 -19.30
C PRO A 221 -23.78 14.49 -19.07
N ALA A 222 -24.61 15.46 -19.46
CA ALA A 222 -26.06 15.40 -19.22
C ALA A 222 -26.75 14.10 -19.68
N PRO A 223 -26.39 13.48 -20.84
CA PRO A 223 -27.04 12.26 -21.31
C PRO A 223 -26.91 11.04 -20.38
N VAL A 224 -25.86 10.98 -19.56
CA VAL A 224 -25.55 9.82 -18.70
C VAL A 224 -25.70 10.12 -17.21
N ARG A 225 -25.99 11.37 -16.84
CA ARG A 225 -25.95 11.87 -15.45
C ARG A 225 -26.76 11.01 -14.48
N ASP A 226 -27.99 10.67 -14.83
CA ASP A 226 -28.89 9.90 -13.96
C ASP A 226 -28.38 8.47 -13.74
N ALA A 227 -27.82 7.84 -14.78
CA ALA A 227 -27.28 6.48 -14.68
C ALA A 227 -25.99 6.45 -13.86
N VAL A 228 -25.11 7.43 -14.07
CA VAL A 228 -23.88 7.59 -13.28
C VAL A 228 -24.20 7.79 -11.80
N GLN A 229 -25.19 8.62 -11.47
CA GLN A 229 -25.61 8.83 -10.08
C GLN A 229 -26.18 7.57 -9.43
N GLN A 230 -26.96 6.78 -10.17
CA GLN A 230 -27.47 5.50 -9.68
C GLN A 230 -26.34 4.49 -9.46
N GLU A 231 -25.38 4.41 -10.38
CA GLU A 231 -24.22 3.53 -10.26
C GLU A 231 -23.38 3.89 -9.02
N LEU A 232 -23.09 5.18 -8.83
CA LEU A 232 -22.36 5.68 -7.66
C LEU A 232 -23.09 5.38 -6.35
N ALA A 233 -24.43 5.45 -6.33
CA ALA A 233 -25.20 5.10 -5.14
C ALA A 233 -25.12 3.60 -4.80
N LEU A 234 -25.05 2.72 -5.80
CA LEU A 234 -24.85 1.29 -5.60
C LEU A 234 -23.45 0.98 -5.08
N ILE A 235 -22.43 1.64 -5.66
CA ILE A 235 -21.04 1.60 -5.21
C ILE A 235 -20.96 2.01 -3.74
N ASP A 236 -21.45 3.20 -3.36
CA ASP A 236 -21.43 3.71 -1.98
C ASP A 236 -22.19 2.81 -0.98
N ALA A 237 -23.26 2.15 -1.44
CA ALA A 237 -24.05 1.25 -0.59
C ALA A 237 -23.36 -0.10 -0.32
N HIS A 238 -22.50 -0.58 -1.22
CA HIS A 238 -21.71 -1.82 -1.09
C HIS A 238 -22.54 -3.10 -0.83
N ARG A 239 -23.75 -3.23 -1.40
CA ARG A 239 -24.74 -4.26 -1.00
C ARG A 239 -24.74 -5.55 -1.83
N GLY A 240 -23.57 -6.09 -2.14
CA GLY A 240 -23.48 -7.37 -2.86
C GLY A 240 -23.99 -7.26 -4.30
N PHE A 241 -24.56 -8.33 -4.83
CA PHE A 241 -25.01 -8.39 -6.23
C PHE A 241 -26.25 -7.54 -6.50
N ASP A 242 -26.18 -6.67 -7.52
CA ASP A 242 -27.32 -5.91 -8.05
C ASP A 242 -27.14 -5.64 -9.57
N PHE A 243 -28.17 -5.08 -10.20
CA PHE A 243 -28.13 -4.67 -11.61
C PHE A 243 -27.42 -3.32 -11.77
N SER A 244 -26.41 -3.28 -12.65
CA SER A 244 -25.83 -2.01 -13.07
C SER A 244 -26.82 -1.21 -13.93
N PRO A 245 -27.13 0.05 -13.56
CA PRO A 245 -27.93 0.96 -14.39
C PRO A 245 -27.26 1.31 -15.73
N ILE A 246 -25.94 1.11 -15.87
CA ILE A 246 -25.20 1.37 -17.10
C ILE A 246 -25.26 0.17 -18.04
N PHE A 247 -24.80 -1.00 -17.57
CA PHE A 247 -24.62 -2.17 -18.44
C PHE A 247 -25.93 -2.85 -18.83
N ASN A 248 -27.01 -2.58 -18.10
CA ASN A 248 -28.35 -3.08 -18.42
C ASN A 248 -29.27 -2.00 -19.04
N ALA A 249 -28.80 -0.77 -19.29
CA ALA A 249 -29.64 0.37 -19.70
C ALA A 249 -30.51 0.12 -20.95
N TYR A 250 -29.92 -0.49 -21.99
CA TYR A 250 -30.58 -0.72 -23.28
C TYR A 250 -31.12 -2.14 -23.44
N ARG A 251 -31.11 -2.92 -22.35
CA ARG A 251 -31.59 -4.30 -22.36
C ARG A 251 -32.64 -4.51 -21.26
N PRO A 252 -33.85 -4.97 -21.61
CA PRO A 252 -34.81 -5.41 -20.61
C PRO A 252 -34.21 -6.57 -19.80
N CYS A 253 -34.08 -6.36 -18.49
CA CYS A 253 -33.53 -7.34 -17.56
C CYS A 253 -34.58 -7.81 -16.56
N PRO A 254 -35.36 -8.85 -16.90
CA PRO A 254 -36.26 -9.47 -15.94
C PRO A 254 -35.47 -10.15 -14.82
N GLU A 255 -36.10 -10.24 -13.65
CA GLU A 255 -35.54 -10.88 -12.46
C GLU A 255 -35.07 -12.32 -12.77
N ASN A 256 -33.83 -12.64 -12.42
CA ASN A 256 -33.17 -13.92 -12.69
C ASN A 256 -32.85 -14.26 -14.17
N ASP A 257 -32.80 -13.29 -15.10
CA ASP A 257 -32.23 -13.54 -16.43
C ASP A 257 -30.70 -13.74 -16.34
N PRO A 258 -30.17 -14.94 -16.67
CA PRO A 258 -28.73 -15.22 -16.58
C PRO A 258 -27.89 -14.43 -17.58
N ALA A 259 -28.52 -13.79 -18.57
CA ALA A 259 -27.82 -13.01 -19.56
C ALA A 259 -27.79 -11.50 -19.24
N CYS A 260 -28.35 -11.07 -18.11
CA CYS A 260 -28.16 -9.72 -17.58
C CYS A 260 -26.85 -9.59 -16.81
N TYR A 261 -26.32 -8.37 -16.76
CA TYR A 261 -25.08 -8.09 -16.06
C TYR A 261 -25.36 -7.80 -14.58
N TRP A 262 -24.72 -8.60 -13.71
CA TRP A 262 -24.77 -8.46 -12.27
C TRP A 262 -23.39 -8.04 -11.76
N GLU A 263 -23.34 -6.94 -11.02
CA GLU A 263 -22.13 -6.44 -10.39
C GLU A 263 -22.17 -6.74 -8.89
N ASP A 264 -21.05 -7.19 -8.32
CA ASP A 264 -20.93 -7.41 -6.87
C ASP A 264 -20.42 -6.12 -6.21
N TYR A 265 -21.36 -5.26 -5.82
CA TYR A 265 -21.01 -4.00 -5.19
C TYR A 265 -20.33 -4.15 -3.82
N SER A 266 -20.34 -5.34 -3.20
CA SER A 266 -19.59 -5.56 -1.95
C SER A 266 -18.06 -5.50 -2.14
N GLN A 267 -17.58 -5.52 -3.39
CA GLN A 267 -16.17 -5.41 -3.72
C GLN A 267 -15.64 -3.96 -3.68
N TYR A 268 -16.50 -2.94 -3.71
CA TYR A 268 -16.05 -1.54 -3.73
C TYR A 268 -15.63 -0.97 -2.37
N VAL A 269 -15.71 -1.76 -1.29
CA VAL A 269 -15.21 -1.34 0.03
C VAL A 269 -13.68 -1.26 -0.03
N PRO A 270 -13.04 -0.10 0.23
CA PRO A 270 -11.59 0.00 0.24
C PRO A 270 -10.95 -0.94 1.25
N ARG A 271 -9.83 -1.58 0.89
CA ARG A 271 -9.15 -2.59 1.72
C ARG A 271 -7.63 -2.42 1.66
N GLY A 272 -6.96 -2.91 2.70
CA GLY A 272 -5.50 -2.91 2.73
C GLY A 272 -4.95 -1.49 2.75
N HIS A 273 -4.04 -1.16 1.82
CA HIS A 273 -3.39 0.14 1.83
C HIS A 273 -4.27 1.29 1.32
N TYR A 274 -5.37 1.01 0.61
CA TYR A 274 -6.39 1.98 0.17
C TYR A 274 -7.27 2.51 1.33
N THR A 275 -6.91 2.20 2.58
CA THR A 275 -7.57 2.74 3.79
C THR A 275 -6.65 3.71 4.55
N ARG A 276 -5.47 4.01 4.01
CA ARG A 276 -4.41 4.77 4.70
C ARG A 276 -4.48 6.26 4.43
N ASN A 277 -5.12 6.67 3.34
CA ASN A 277 -5.26 8.05 2.88
C ASN A 277 -6.51 8.16 1.99
N GLU A 278 -6.92 9.38 1.68
CA GLU A 278 -8.01 9.71 0.76
C GLU A 278 -7.55 9.76 -0.71
N ASP A 279 -6.25 9.84 -0.98
CA ASP A 279 -5.72 9.96 -2.36
C ASP A 279 -5.73 8.62 -3.14
N PHE A 280 -5.94 7.49 -2.46
CA PHE A 280 -6.01 6.14 -3.05
C PHE A 280 -6.82 5.19 -2.17
#